data_AF-A0A5E4HZH8-F1
#
_entry.id   AF-A0A5E4HZH8-F1
#
_cell.length_a   1.000
_cell.length_b   1.000
_cell.length_c   1.000
_cell.angle_alpha   90.00
_cell.angle_beta   90.00
_cell.angle_gamma   90.00
#
_symmetry.space_group_name_H-M   'P 1'
#
loop_
_entity.id
_entity.type
_entity.pdbx_description
1 polymer ?
#
loop_
_entity_poly.entity_id
_entity_poly.type
_entity_poly.pdbx_seq_one_letter_code
_entity_poly.pdbx_strand_id
1 'polypeptide(L)'
;MDREIAQYEPGIERVRFEMLAVCSDSRTIRKDFNYARDEIVAEEARDGTLVIPLRETVAGVHMTDDAIASIKTGIERNLKKYRKYHFNGVPIEIVVNVFSHGNVELREGETGHKHSVHEIKLADPHCSTNCGMMHAQEVAADLEKELLDGQVTITYSAIGGRKKEWKIIHGDDIRAMMTEVYGYTGLISAGWVHSIVDLGQHAAEQKTILRKAFNDDPVFRNMGIHINAAVQNFVTNTLYRVDENPGTSFLERVYARMRENIAKHGDMEEGATAKQNPHLGLIHVSDVHNARQWAVETHLGEGYEAGLAFAISGELLEDFYRPVGRYKILSVYYGAKNLGLKEWVVVGRSKDETDMIISRFSSDPLLAFVKRHYGIKYIPMVAPAEAIENHVNPVMKKLEPFSAAKDIRDAFPGQKAVVKPVDKKEQTQNNTAVKKK
;
A
#
# COMPACT_ATOMS: atom_id res chain seq x y z
N MET A 1 -36.28 -0.50 -13.10
CA MET A 1 -35.61 -0.78 -11.80
C MET A 1 -34.69 0.40 -11.59
N ASP A 2 -35.29 1.51 -11.19
CA ASP A 2 -34.65 2.82 -11.17
C ASP A 2 -33.88 2.93 -9.87
N ARG A 3 -32.57 2.68 -9.93
CA ARG A 3 -31.68 2.88 -8.79
C ARG A 3 -31.42 4.38 -8.70
N GLU A 4 -31.74 4.97 -7.55
CA GLU A 4 -31.20 6.26 -7.12
C GLU A 4 -29.68 6.25 -7.35
N ILE A 5 -29.22 6.96 -8.37
CA ILE A 5 -27.81 7.28 -8.52
C ILE A 5 -27.54 8.29 -7.43
N ALA A 6 -26.96 7.83 -6.31
CA ALA A 6 -26.46 8.71 -5.26
C ALA A 6 -25.65 9.83 -5.91
N GLN A 7 -25.98 11.08 -5.58
CA GLN A 7 -25.34 12.26 -6.16
C GLN A 7 -23.82 12.13 -6.07
N TYR A 8 -23.16 12.24 -7.22
CA TYR A 8 -21.70 12.27 -7.32
C TYR A 8 -21.20 13.67 -6.99
N GLU A 9 -20.01 13.78 -6.40
CA GLU A 9 -19.37 15.05 -6.03
C GLU A 9 -19.05 15.90 -7.28
N PRO A 10 -19.74 17.01 -7.56
CA PRO A 10 -19.54 17.75 -8.81
C PRO A 10 -18.07 18.16 -9.01
N GLY A 11 -17.52 17.92 -10.20
CA GLY A 11 -16.17 18.36 -10.60
C GLY A 11 -15.10 17.26 -10.72
N ILE A 12 -15.42 15.99 -10.44
CA ILE A 12 -14.48 14.89 -10.71
C ILE A 12 -14.65 14.38 -12.14
N GLU A 13 -13.60 14.55 -12.93
CA GLU A 13 -13.51 14.12 -14.33
C GLU A 13 -12.78 12.77 -14.49
N ARG A 14 -12.05 12.34 -13.45
CA ARG A 14 -11.30 11.07 -13.44
C ARG A 14 -11.18 10.51 -12.03
N VAL A 15 -11.26 9.20 -11.88
CA VAL A 15 -10.83 8.48 -10.67
C VAL A 15 -9.57 7.69 -10.97
N ARG A 16 -8.55 7.75 -10.10
CA ARG A 16 -7.32 6.96 -10.25
C ARG A 16 -7.00 6.21 -8.97
N PHE A 17 -6.85 4.90 -9.06
CA PHE A 17 -6.33 4.09 -7.96
C PHE A 17 -4.81 4.03 -8.08
N GLU A 18 -4.11 4.55 -7.07
CA GLU A 18 -2.64 4.56 -7.00
C GLU A 18 -2.19 3.57 -5.93
N MET A 19 -1.96 2.33 -6.33
CA MET A 19 -1.53 1.27 -5.42
C MET A 19 -0.01 1.24 -5.33
N LEU A 20 0.50 1.38 -4.12
CA LEU A 20 1.93 1.28 -3.81
C LEU A 20 2.23 -0.12 -3.28
N ALA A 21 2.93 -0.93 -4.05
CA ALA A 21 3.45 -2.24 -3.64
C ALA A 21 4.91 -2.08 -3.18
N VAL A 22 5.11 -2.03 -1.86
CA VAL A 22 6.35 -1.49 -1.24
C VAL A 22 6.92 -2.42 -0.17
N CYS A 23 8.19 -2.27 0.17
CA CYS A 23 8.82 -3.05 1.23
C CYS A 23 8.29 -2.72 2.64
N SER A 24 8.35 -3.69 3.56
CA SER A 24 8.04 -3.53 5.00
C SER A 24 8.99 -2.63 5.78
N ASP A 25 10.14 -2.28 5.21
CA ASP A 25 11.19 -1.48 5.83
C ASP A 25 10.64 -0.21 6.51
N SER A 26 11.01 -0.01 7.78
CA SER A 26 10.42 1.05 8.63
C SER A 26 10.82 2.47 8.23
N ARG A 27 11.79 2.62 7.33
CA ARG A 27 12.21 3.91 6.75
C ARG A 27 11.39 4.29 5.50
N THR A 28 10.62 3.35 4.95
CA THR A 28 9.72 3.63 3.83
C THR A 28 8.52 4.45 4.27
N ILE A 29 8.03 5.29 3.36
CA ILE A 29 6.79 6.07 3.53
C ILE A 29 6.79 6.87 4.83
N ARG A 30 7.83 7.69 4.98
CA ARG A 30 8.03 8.62 6.08
C ARG A 30 7.14 9.86 6.00
N LYS A 31 7.25 10.75 6.99
CA LYS A 31 6.39 11.94 7.12
C LYS A 31 6.50 12.84 5.88
N ASP A 32 7.73 13.08 5.40
CA ASP A 32 7.98 13.87 4.19
C ASP A 32 7.31 13.28 2.94
N PHE A 33 7.30 11.94 2.83
CA PHE A 33 6.62 11.25 1.73
C PHE A 33 5.11 11.47 1.81
N ASN A 34 4.53 11.32 3.01
CA ASN A 34 3.08 11.49 3.19
C ASN A 34 2.66 12.94 2.89
N TYR A 35 3.42 13.95 3.35
CA TYR A 35 3.15 15.34 3.00
C TYR A 35 3.24 15.60 1.51
N ALA A 36 4.32 15.17 0.85
CA ALA A 36 4.46 15.32 -0.58
C ALA A 36 3.34 14.61 -1.36
N ARG A 37 2.95 13.41 -0.94
CA ARG A 37 1.81 12.68 -1.52
C ARG A 37 0.53 13.49 -1.39
N ASP A 38 0.23 13.99 -0.20
CA ASP A 38 -1.03 14.69 0.08
C ASP A 38 -1.12 16.02 -0.69
N GLU A 39 0.01 16.72 -0.88
CA GLU A 39 0.09 17.88 -1.76
C GLU A 39 -0.20 17.54 -3.22
N ILE A 40 0.40 16.47 -3.77
CA ILE A 40 0.15 16.03 -5.15
C ILE A 40 -1.30 15.57 -5.32
N VAL A 41 -1.88 14.85 -4.34
CA VAL A 41 -3.29 14.46 -4.36
C VAL A 41 -4.20 15.69 -4.36
N ALA A 42 -3.87 16.73 -3.59
CA ALA A 42 -4.61 17.99 -3.56
C ALA A 42 -4.48 18.78 -4.88
N GLU A 43 -3.33 18.72 -5.57
CA GLU A 43 -3.15 19.25 -6.92
C GLU A 43 -4.04 18.52 -7.93
N GLU A 44 -3.95 17.20 -8.00
CA GLU A 44 -4.74 16.36 -8.93
C GLU A 44 -6.25 16.56 -8.73
N ALA A 45 -6.70 16.70 -7.48
CA ALA A 45 -8.10 16.94 -7.20
C ALA A 45 -8.60 18.30 -7.70
N ARG A 46 -7.74 19.33 -7.73
CA ARG A 46 -8.09 20.64 -8.33
C ARG A 46 -8.22 20.55 -9.84
N ASP A 47 -7.50 19.61 -10.46
CA ASP A 47 -7.56 19.31 -11.89
C ASP A 47 -8.64 18.24 -12.21
N GLY A 48 -9.57 17.98 -11.28
CA GLY A 48 -10.69 17.05 -11.47
C GLY A 48 -10.34 15.57 -11.35
N THR A 49 -9.15 15.20 -10.87
CA THR A 49 -8.74 13.81 -10.67
C THR A 49 -8.82 13.41 -9.20
N LEU A 50 -9.72 12.47 -8.87
CA LEU A 50 -9.81 11.84 -7.56
C LEU A 50 -8.79 10.69 -7.46
N VAL A 51 -7.69 10.93 -6.75
CA VAL A 51 -6.64 9.93 -6.50
C VAL A 51 -6.96 9.16 -5.22
N ILE A 52 -7.00 7.83 -5.31
CA ILE A 52 -7.20 6.90 -4.18
C ILE A 52 -5.88 6.17 -3.92
N PRO A 53 -5.06 6.64 -2.96
CA PRO A 53 -3.82 5.97 -2.60
C PRO A 53 -4.11 4.68 -1.82
N LEU A 54 -3.56 3.56 -2.30
CA LEU A 54 -3.65 2.25 -1.66
C LEU A 54 -2.25 1.74 -1.34
N ARG A 55 -2.10 0.92 -0.29
CA ARG A 55 -0.81 0.35 0.08
C ARG A 55 -0.87 -1.15 0.22
N GLU A 56 0.02 -1.85 -0.46
CA GLU A 56 0.32 -3.25 -0.21
C GLU A 56 1.78 -3.34 0.23
N THR A 57 2.02 -3.81 1.44
CA THR A 57 3.38 -3.99 1.91
C THR A 57 3.80 -5.42 1.64
N VAL A 58 4.80 -5.61 0.79
CA VAL A 58 5.31 -6.90 0.33
C VAL A 58 6.77 -7.02 0.72
N ALA A 59 7.15 -8.08 1.43
CA ALA A 59 8.52 -8.27 1.90
C ALA A 59 9.49 -8.33 0.71
N GLY A 60 10.47 -7.44 0.70
CA GLY A 60 11.40 -7.30 -0.43
C GLY A 60 10.69 -7.00 -1.76
N VAL A 61 9.40 -6.66 -1.77
CA VAL A 61 8.59 -6.43 -2.99
C VAL A 61 8.41 -7.68 -3.86
N HIS A 62 8.51 -8.87 -3.26
CA HIS A 62 8.35 -10.13 -3.97
C HIS A 62 6.87 -10.49 -4.25
N MET A 63 6.46 -10.45 -5.52
CA MET A 63 5.07 -10.66 -5.99
C MET A 63 4.69 -12.14 -5.97
N THR A 64 4.50 -12.69 -4.78
CA THR A 64 3.94 -14.03 -4.58
C THR A 64 2.45 -14.07 -4.94
N ASP A 65 1.90 -15.27 -5.14
CA ASP A 65 0.48 -15.47 -5.47
C ASP A 65 -0.48 -14.77 -4.49
N ASP A 66 -0.12 -14.74 -3.21
CA ASP A 66 -0.95 -14.09 -2.19
C ASP A 66 -0.82 -12.56 -2.20
N ALA A 67 0.37 -12.01 -2.52
CA ALA A 67 0.54 -10.57 -2.75
C ALA A 67 -0.29 -10.13 -3.96
N ILE A 68 -0.22 -10.89 -5.04
CA ILE A 68 -1.01 -10.69 -6.26
C ILE A 68 -2.51 -10.77 -5.96
N ALA A 69 -2.94 -11.76 -5.17
CA ALA A 69 -4.34 -11.88 -4.76
C ALA A 69 -4.81 -10.68 -3.91
N SER A 70 -3.94 -10.17 -3.03
CA SER A 70 -4.22 -8.97 -2.22
C SER A 70 -4.39 -7.74 -3.10
N ILE A 71 -3.48 -7.52 -4.05
CA ILE A 71 -3.55 -6.43 -5.05
C ILE A 71 -4.85 -6.52 -5.87
N LYS A 72 -5.17 -7.70 -6.41
CA LYS A 72 -6.42 -7.95 -7.16
C LYS A 72 -7.65 -7.63 -6.33
N THR A 73 -7.67 -8.09 -5.08
CA THR A 73 -8.78 -7.83 -4.14
C THR A 73 -8.93 -6.34 -3.84
N GLY A 74 -7.83 -5.62 -3.65
CA GLY A 74 -7.82 -4.16 -3.47
C GLY A 74 -8.42 -3.42 -4.65
N ILE A 75 -8.06 -3.82 -5.86
CA ILE A 75 -8.65 -3.27 -7.09
C ILE A 75 -10.16 -3.53 -7.12
N GLU A 76 -10.60 -4.77 -6.91
CA GLU A 76 -12.03 -5.13 -6.93
C GLU A 76 -12.84 -4.40 -5.86
N ARG A 77 -12.34 -4.33 -4.63
CA ARG A 77 -12.98 -3.64 -3.50
C ARG A 77 -13.17 -2.16 -3.81
N ASN A 78 -12.14 -1.50 -4.35
CA ASN A 78 -12.20 -0.09 -4.72
C ASN A 78 -13.09 0.14 -5.95
N LEU A 79 -13.06 -0.74 -6.97
CA LEU A 79 -14.00 -0.66 -8.09
C LEU A 79 -15.45 -0.73 -7.62
N LYS A 80 -15.77 -1.62 -6.67
CA LYS A 80 -17.11 -1.71 -6.07
C LYS A 80 -17.49 -0.42 -5.34
N LYS A 81 -16.56 0.15 -4.56
CA LYS A 81 -16.75 1.41 -3.81
C LYS A 81 -16.99 2.61 -4.73
N TYR A 82 -16.23 2.71 -5.82
CA TYR A 82 -16.26 3.85 -6.74
C TYR A 82 -17.06 3.61 -8.02
N ARG A 83 -17.81 2.50 -8.14
CA ARG A 83 -18.62 2.16 -9.34
C ARG A 83 -19.60 3.25 -9.78
N LYS A 84 -20.05 4.11 -8.84
CA LYS A 84 -20.93 5.25 -9.14
C LYS A 84 -20.29 6.19 -10.17
N TYR A 85 -18.98 6.38 -10.14
CA TYR A 85 -18.26 7.24 -11.07
C TYR A 85 -18.29 6.64 -12.49
N HIS A 86 -18.01 5.34 -12.60
CA HIS A 86 -18.07 4.63 -13.87
C HIS A 86 -19.47 4.70 -14.53
N PHE A 87 -20.54 4.50 -13.76
CA PHE A 87 -21.91 4.60 -14.28
C PHE A 87 -22.29 6.01 -14.75
N ASN A 88 -21.57 7.04 -14.30
CA ASN A 88 -21.74 8.42 -14.75
C ASN A 88 -20.75 8.82 -15.86
N GLY A 89 -20.05 7.85 -16.47
CA GLY A 89 -19.11 8.09 -17.57
C GLY A 89 -17.74 8.61 -17.14
N VAL A 90 -17.46 8.69 -15.83
CA VAL A 90 -16.15 9.10 -15.31
C VAL A 90 -15.16 7.92 -15.43
N PRO A 91 -14.03 8.07 -16.16
CA PRO A 91 -13.03 7.02 -16.29
C PRO A 91 -12.41 6.65 -14.94
N ILE A 92 -12.15 5.35 -14.76
CA ILE A 92 -11.40 4.80 -13.62
C ILE A 92 -10.08 4.23 -14.14
N GLU A 93 -8.97 4.82 -13.72
CA GLU A 93 -7.62 4.39 -14.03
C GLU A 93 -7.04 3.58 -12.86
N ILE A 94 -6.28 2.53 -13.17
CA ILE A 94 -5.65 1.67 -12.16
C ILE A 94 -4.15 1.66 -12.41
N VAL A 95 -3.40 2.12 -11.42
CA VAL A 95 -1.93 2.16 -11.45
C VAL A 95 -1.40 1.37 -10.27
N VAL A 96 -0.51 0.41 -10.55
CA VAL A 96 0.24 -0.33 -9.53
C VAL A 96 1.70 0.06 -9.64
N ASN A 97 2.25 0.64 -8.58
CA ASN A 97 3.64 1.05 -8.49
C ASN A 97 4.40 -0.01 -7.69
N VAL A 98 5.21 -0.80 -8.38
CA VAL A 98 6.08 -1.81 -7.79
C VAL A 98 7.46 -1.19 -7.62
N PHE A 99 7.93 -0.99 -6.39
CA PHE A 99 9.27 -0.41 -6.23
C PHE A 99 10.07 -0.96 -5.06
N SER A 100 11.29 -1.37 -5.37
CA SER A 100 12.29 -1.80 -4.39
C SER A 100 13.09 -0.60 -3.87
N HIS A 101 14.00 -0.84 -2.92
CA HIS A 101 14.86 0.21 -2.37
C HIS A 101 16.25 -0.28 -1.97
N GLY A 102 17.21 0.65 -1.96
CA GLY A 102 18.54 0.44 -1.39
C GLY A 102 19.47 1.64 -1.58
N ASN A 103 20.77 1.45 -1.36
CA ASN A 103 21.81 2.42 -1.69
C ASN A 103 22.27 2.20 -3.15
N VAL A 104 21.48 2.69 -4.10
CA VAL A 104 21.73 2.50 -5.53
C VAL A 104 22.13 3.78 -6.23
N GLU A 105 23.03 3.67 -7.20
CA GLU A 105 23.44 4.79 -8.05
C GLU A 105 23.44 4.36 -9.52
N LEU A 106 23.43 5.36 -10.40
CA LEU A 106 23.65 5.13 -11.81
C LEU A 106 25.12 4.82 -12.07
N ARG A 107 25.39 4.02 -13.09
CA ARG A 107 26.74 3.83 -13.62
C ARG A 107 27.27 5.16 -14.19
N GLU A 108 28.58 5.29 -14.19
CA GLU A 108 29.25 6.50 -14.68
C GLU A 108 28.85 6.81 -16.13
N GLY A 109 28.51 8.06 -16.41
CA GLY A 109 28.07 8.51 -17.73
C GLY A 109 26.56 8.42 -17.98
N GLU A 110 25.82 7.67 -17.16
CA GLU A 110 24.37 7.54 -17.31
C GLU A 110 23.65 8.75 -16.73
N THR A 111 22.84 9.40 -17.56
CA THR A 111 22.06 10.58 -17.19
C THR A 111 20.65 10.45 -17.74
N GLY A 112 19.63 10.69 -16.91
CA GLY A 112 18.23 10.52 -17.32
C GLY A 112 17.30 10.23 -16.14
N HIS A 113 16.01 10.09 -16.43
CA HIS A 113 14.98 9.71 -15.45
C HIS A 113 14.51 8.26 -15.59
N LYS A 114 14.84 7.62 -16.72
CA LYS A 114 14.52 6.22 -17.02
C LYS A 114 15.81 5.50 -17.32
N HIS A 115 15.89 4.29 -16.79
CA HIS A 115 17.12 3.53 -16.83
C HIS A 115 16.87 2.10 -17.24
N SER A 116 17.78 1.57 -18.06
CA SER A 116 17.92 0.13 -18.14
C SER A 116 18.28 -0.41 -16.76
N VAL A 117 17.78 -1.60 -16.42
CA VAL A 117 18.15 -2.30 -15.18
C VAL A 117 19.67 -2.48 -15.05
N HIS A 118 20.40 -2.50 -16.18
CA HIS A 118 21.86 -2.64 -16.21
C HIS A 118 22.61 -1.34 -15.88
N GLU A 119 21.95 -0.19 -15.94
CA GLU A 119 22.52 1.13 -15.64
C GLU A 119 22.52 1.43 -14.14
N ILE A 120 21.78 0.66 -13.34
CA ILE A 120 21.71 0.81 -11.88
C ILE A 120 22.67 -0.17 -11.22
N LYS A 121 23.43 0.30 -10.23
CA LYS A 121 24.30 -0.54 -9.39
C LYS A 121 24.12 -0.20 -7.91
N LEU A 122 24.47 -1.14 -7.03
CA LEU A 122 24.66 -0.82 -5.62
C LEU A 122 25.89 0.09 -5.48
N ALA A 123 25.72 1.22 -4.80
CA ALA A 123 26.83 2.09 -4.43
C ALA A 123 27.71 1.43 -3.34
N ASP A 124 27.07 0.76 -2.39
CA ASP A 124 27.74 -0.04 -1.36
C ASP A 124 26.87 -1.27 -1.00
N PRO A 125 27.33 -2.52 -1.27
CA PRO A 125 26.62 -3.74 -0.90
C PRO A 125 26.38 -3.94 0.60
N HIS A 126 27.23 -3.36 1.44
CA HIS A 126 27.15 -3.49 2.91
C HIS A 126 26.39 -2.35 3.58
N CYS A 127 25.82 -1.43 2.79
CA CYS A 127 25.09 -0.29 3.31
C CYS A 127 23.85 -0.74 4.09
N SER A 128 23.66 -0.18 5.28
CA SER A 128 22.51 -0.46 6.14
C SER A 128 21.16 -0.03 5.54
N THR A 129 21.17 0.80 4.49
CA THR A 129 19.97 1.24 3.75
C THR A 129 19.52 0.27 2.68
N ASN A 130 20.35 -0.72 2.36
CA ASN A 130 19.96 -1.83 1.50
C ASN A 130 18.82 -2.62 2.17
N CYS A 131 17.85 -3.04 1.35
CA CYS A 131 16.69 -3.77 1.83
C CYS A 131 17.10 -5.12 2.43
N GLY A 132 16.98 -5.27 3.75
CA GLY A 132 17.29 -6.54 4.43
C GLY A 132 16.40 -7.70 3.96
N MET A 133 15.17 -7.40 3.52
CA MET A 133 14.25 -8.42 2.99
C MET A 133 14.52 -8.80 1.53
N MET A 134 15.53 -8.22 0.87
CA MET A 134 16.06 -8.79 -0.39
C MET A 134 16.80 -10.10 -0.14
N HIS A 135 17.21 -10.38 1.10
CA HIS A 135 17.69 -11.67 1.57
C HIS A 135 16.56 -12.53 2.15
N ALA A 136 15.33 -12.39 1.64
CA ALA A 136 14.16 -13.14 2.15
C ALA A 136 14.38 -14.66 2.13
N GLN A 137 15.18 -15.18 1.20
CA GLN A 137 15.55 -16.59 1.18
C GLN A 137 16.38 -16.99 2.41
N GLU A 138 17.37 -16.18 2.80
CA GLU A 138 18.20 -16.43 3.98
C GLU A 138 17.36 -16.35 5.25
N VAL A 139 16.50 -15.34 5.35
CA VAL A 139 15.53 -15.21 6.45
C VAL A 139 14.59 -16.42 6.51
N ALA A 140 14.15 -16.93 5.37
CA ALA A 140 13.31 -18.12 5.30
C ALA A 140 14.05 -19.40 5.69
N ALA A 141 15.29 -19.57 5.23
CA ALA A 141 16.14 -20.71 5.59
C ALA A 141 16.46 -20.70 7.10
N ASP A 142 16.63 -19.52 7.69
CA ASP A 142 16.79 -19.32 9.12
C ASP A 142 15.54 -19.78 9.91
N LEU A 143 14.34 -19.43 9.45
CA LEU A 143 13.10 -19.90 10.07
C LEU A 143 13.00 -21.44 9.97
N GLU A 144 13.30 -22.02 8.81
CA GLU A 144 13.31 -23.48 8.64
C GLU A 144 14.28 -24.16 9.59
N LYS A 145 15.49 -23.61 9.71
CA LYS A 145 16.51 -24.10 10.62
C LYS A 145 16.02 -24.08 12.06
N GLU A 146 15.38 -22.99 12.51
CA GLU A 146 14.81 -22.92 13.87
C GLU A 146 13.71 -23.96 14.11
N LEU A 147 12.86 -24.21 13.12
CA LEU A 147 11.82 -25.23 13.22
C LEU A 147 12.42 -26.65 13.36
N LEU A 148 13.48 -26.94 12.59
CA LEU A 148 14.17 -28.23 12.57
C LEU A 148 15.02 -28.44 13.82
N ASP A 149 15.86 -27.47 14.17
CA ASP A 149 16.75 -27.52 15.34
C ASP A 149 15.94 -27.61 16.64
N GLY A 150 14.80 -26.91 16.71
CA GLY A 150 13.89 -26.97 17.85
C GLY A 150 12.97 -28.20 17.90
N GLN A 151 12.94 -29.01 16.83
CA GLN A 151 12.03 -30.14 16.62
C GLN A 151 10.59 -29.84 17.06
N VAL A 152 10.09 -28.71 16.57
CA VAL A 152 8.93 -28.05 17.20
C VAL A 152 7.63 -28.79 16.92
N THR A 153 6.70 -28.71 17.88
CA THR A 153 5.30 -29.11 17.66
C THR A 153 4.43 -27.87 17.52
N ILE A 154 3.87 -27.66 16.33
CA ILE A 154 3.01 -26.54 16.00
C ILE A 154 1.55 -26.97 16.13
N THR A 155 0.92 -26.58 17.23
CA THR A 155 -0.53 -26.71 17.41
C THR A 155 -1.23 -25.47 16.85
N TYR A 156 -2.23 -25.68 15.99
CA TYR A 156 -3.05 -24.61 15.44
C TYR A 156 -4.53 -25.01 15.34
N SER A 157 -5.42 -24.02 15.27
CA SER A 157 -6.85 -24.23 15.10
C SER A 157 -7.18 -24.26 13.61
N ALA A 158 -7.51 -25.44 13.08
CA ALA A 158 -7.99 -25.59 11.72
C ALA A 158 -9.42 -25.05 11.58
N ILE A 159 -9.84 -24.81 10.33
CA ILE A 159 -11.21 -24.42 9.98
C ILE A 159 -12.21 -25.41 10.62
N GLY A 160 -13.22 -24.87 11.32
CA GLY A 160 -14.20 -25.66 12.08
C GLY A 160 -13.80 -25.98 13.53
N GLY A 161 -12.77 -25.31 14.08
CA GLY A 161 -12.40 -25.39 15.50
C GLY A 161 -11.63 -26.65 15.91
N ARG A 162 -11.24 -27.49 14.95
CA ARG A 162 -10.43 -28.68 15.21
C ARG A 162 -8.98 -28.27 15.43
N LYS A 163 -8.39 -28.69 16.54
CA LYS A 163 -6.95 -28.54 16.74
C LYS A 163 -6.21 -29.54 15.86
N LYS A 164 -5.22 -29.05 15.11
CA LYS A 164 -4.26 -29.85 14.37
C LYS A 164 -2.87 -29.61 14.94
N GLU A 165 -2.02 -30.63 14.84
CA GLU A 165 -0.64 -30.58 15.30
C GLU A 165 0.30 -31.01 14.18
N TRP A 166 1.33 -30.22 13.95
CA TRP A 166 2.46 -30.56 13.09
C TRP A 166 3.69 -30.78 13.95
N LYS A 167 4.26 -31.98 13.89
CA LYS A 167 5.56 -32.25 14.50
C LYS A 167 6.63 -32.12 13.42
N ILE A 168 7.52 -31.14 13.57
CA ILE A 168 8.61 -30.90 12.62
C ILE A 168 9.86 -31.60 13.15
N ILE A 169 10.34 -32.60 12.44
CA ILE A 169 11.58 -33.33 12.78
C ILE A 169 12.57 -33.23 11.60
N HIS A 170 12.06 -33.26 10.37
CA HIS A 170 12.83 -33.22 9.14
C HIS A 170 12.23 -32.23 8.14
N GLY A 171 12.99 -31.87 7.10
CA GLY A 171 12.51 -30.95 6.06
C GLY A 171 11.25 -31.44 5.32
N ASP A 172 11.01 -32.74 5.27
CA ASP A 172 9.79 -33.31 4.67
C ASP A 172 8.53 -32.98 5.47
N ASP A 173 8.64 -32.82 6.80
CA ASP A 173 7.53 -32.39 7.65
C ASP A 173 7.14 -30.94 7.34
N ILE A 174 8.14 -30.08 7.07
CA ILE A 174 7.91 -28.70 6.61
C ILE A 174 7.21 -28.72 5.26
N ARG A 175 7.69 -29.49 4.28
CA ARG A 175 7.05 -29.58 2.95
C ARG A 175 5.61 -30.07 3.03
N ALA A 176 5.34 -31.07 3.88
CA ALA A 176 4.00 -31.59 4.10
C ALA A 176 3.08 -30.51 4.69
N MET A 177 3.53 -29.79 5.72
CA MET A 177 2.79 -28.66 6.31
C MET A 177 2.56 -27.54 5.28
N MET A 178 3.59 -27.17 4.51
CA MET A 178 3.49 -26.13 3.48
C MET A 178 2.47 -26.50 2.40
N THR A 179 2.42 -27.78 2.03
CA THR A 179 1.45 -28.28 1.05
C THR A 179 0.04 -28.28 1.62
N GLU A 180 -0.17 -28.80 2.84
CA GLU A 180 -1.50 -28.93 3.43
C GLU A 180 -2.12 -27.59 3.86
N VAL A 181 -1.32 -26.71 4.48
CA VAL A 181 -1.81 -25.45 5.06
C VAL A 181 -1.79 -24.33 4.04
N TYR A 182 -0.70 -24.22 3.28
CA TYR A 182 -0.43 -23.07 2.41
C TYR A 182 -0.63 -23.39 0.92
N GLY A 183 -0.94 -24.64 0.56
CA GLY A 183 -1.08 -25.06 -0.84
C GLY A 183 0.23 -24.98 -1.63
N TYR A 184 1.38 -24.97 -0.93
CA TYR A 184 2.68 -24.72 -1.53
C TYR A 184 3.58 -25.96 -1.47
N THR A 185 3.93 -26.50 -2.65
CA THR A 185 4.77 -27.68 -2.80
C THR A 185 6.25 -27.31 -2.72
N GLY A 186 6.71 -26.94 -1.52
CA GLY A 186 8.11 -26.58 -1.32
C GLY A 186 8.44 -26.21 0.12
N LEU A 187 9.72 -25.89 0.31
CA LEU A 187 10.24 -25.31 1.54
C LEU A 187 9.83 -23.83 1.66
N ILE A 188 9.71 -23.30 2.88
CA ILE A 188 9.47 -21.87 3.15
C ILE A 188 10.47 -21.01 2.35
N SER A 189 11.73 -21.44 2.26
CA SER A 189 12.86 -20.82 1.56
C SER A 189 12.90 -21.01 0.05
N ALA A 190 12.00 -21.81 -0.53
CA ALA A 190 11.97 -22.02 -1.97
C ALA A 190 11.26 -20.87 -2.72
N GLY A 191 11.81 -20.49 -3.88
CA GLY A 191 11.21 -19.52 -4.81
C GLY A 191 11.51 -18.05 -4.51
N TRP A 192 12.32 -17.75 -3.49
CA TRP A 192 12.79 -16.40 -3.18
C TRP A 192 14.00 -16.02 -4.05
N VAL A 193 14.18 -14.71 -4.25
CA VAL A 193 15.37 -14.16 -4.91
C VAL A 193 16.60 -14.38 -4.03
N HIS A 194 17.70 -14.79 -4.68
CA HIS A 194 18.92 -15.29 -4.02
C HIS A 194 19.96 -14.19 -3.72
N SER A 195 19.81 -12.98 -4.25
CA SER A 195 20.88 -11.98 -4.19
C SER A 195 20.37 -10.54 -4.18
N ILE A 196 21.01 -9.72 -3.34
CA ILE A 196 20.82 -8.27 -3.32
C ILE A 196 21.50 -7.57 -4.49
N VAL A 197 22.45 -8.23 -5.15
CA VAL A 197 23.20 -7.69 -6.30
C VAL A 197 22.26 -7.32 -7.45
N ASP A 198 21.11 -7.98 -7.56
CA ASP A 198 20.13 -7.78 -8.61
C ASP A 198 19.03 -6.76 -8.23
N LEU A 199 19.27 -5.91 -7.23
CA LEU A 199 18.30 -4.90 -6.78
C LEU A 199 17.79 -4.00 -7.92
N GLY A 200 18.66 -3.70 -8.89
CA GLY A 200 18.33 -2.93 -10.10
C GLY A 200 17.32 -3.63 -11.03
N GLN A 201 17.32 -4.97 -11.05
CA GLN A 201 16.45 -5.80 -11.89
C GLN A 201 15.16 -6.19 -11.18
N HIS A 202 15.22 -6.33 -9.86
CA HIS A 202 14.14 -6.92 -9.07
C HIS A 202 12.78 -6.29 -9.33
N ALA A 203 12.65 -4.96 -9.26
CA ALA A 203 11.35 -4.31 -9.49
C ALA A 203 10.77 -4.60 -10.89
N ALA A 204 11.62 -4.73 -11.92
CA ALA A 204 11.20 -5.06 -13.28
C ALA A 204 10.75 -6.52 -13.42
N GLU A 205 11.44 -7.45 -12.76
CA GLU A 205 11.04 -8.87 -12.69
C GLU A 205 9.69 -9.03 -11.99
N GLN A 206 9.52 -8.36 -10.85
CA GLN A 206 8.28 -8.40 -10.07
C GLN A 206 7.11 -7.77 -10.84
N LYS A 207 7.36 -6.69 -11.60
CA LYS A 207 6.38 -6.15 -12.57
C LYS A 207 5.99 -7.20 -13.63
N THR A 208 6.95 -7.96 -14.16
CA THR A 208 6.70 -8.98 -15.19
C THR A 208 5.83 -10.11 -14.64
N ILE A 209 6.13 -10.59 -13.42
CA ILE A 209 5.31 -11.59 -12.71
C ILE A 209 3.89 -11.08 -12.51
N LEU A 210 3.73 -9.87 -11.97
CA LEU A 210 2.42 -9.27 -11.74
C LEU A 210 1.63 -9.05 -13.04
N ARG A 211 2.29 -8.57 -14.11
CA ARG A 211 1.67 -8.40 -15.43
C ARG A 211 1.16 -9.73 -15.97
N LYS A 212 1.98 -10.79 -15.92
CA LYS A 212 1.58 -12.12 -16.35
C LYS A 212 0.34 -12.58 -15.58
N ALA A 213 0.33 -12.41 -14.26
CA ALA A 213 -0.80 -12.82 -13.42
C ALA A 213 -2.11 -12.03 -13.69
N PHE A 214 -2.03 -10.78 -14.16
CA PHE A 214 -3.20 -10.05 -14.64
C PHE A 214 -3.66 -10.51 -16.03
N ASN A 215 -2.72 -10.77 -16.95
CA ASN A 215 -3.04 -11.21 -18.31
C ASN A 215 -3.65 -12.63 -18.35
N ASP A 216 -3.23 -13.50 -17.42
CA ASP A 216 -3.75 -14.86 -17.30
C ASP A 216 -5.14 -14.91 -16.63
N ASP A 217 -5.56 -13.81 -15.98
CA ASP A 217 -6.82 -13.74 -15.25
C ASP A 217 -7.97 -13.23 -16.13
N PRO A 218 -9.05 -14.01 -16.33
CA PRO A 218 -10.15 -13.60 -17.21
C PRO A 218 -10.82 -12.27 -16.84
N VAL A 219 -10.80 -11.90 -15.55
CA VAL A 219 -11.40 -10.64 -15.06
C VAL A 219 -10.49 -9.46 -15.36
N PHE A 220 -9.18 -9.61 -15.16
CA PHE A 220 -8.23 -8.50 -15.22
C PHE A 220 -7.56 -8.32 -16.58
N ARG A 221 -7.50 -9.36 -17.43
CA ARG A 221 -6.76 -9.33 -18.71
C ARG A 221 -7.17 -8.22 -19.68
N ASN A 222 -8.42 -7.76 -19.59
CA ASN A 222 -8.98 -6.72 -20.45
C ASN A 222 -9.03 -5.35 -19.77
N MET A 223 -8.53 -5.24 -18.54
CA MET A 223 -8.49 -3.98 -17.81
C MET A 223 -7.23 -3.19 -18.18
N GLY A 224 -7.38 -1.88 -18.38
CA GLY A 224 -6.28 -0.94 -18.59
C GLY A 224 -5.46 -0.68 -17.33
N ILE A 225 -4.84 -1.73 -16.76
CA ILE A 225 -4.02 -1.64 -15.56
C ILE A 225 -2.60 -1.25 -15.96
N HIS A 226 -2.12 -0.11 -15.46
CA HIS A 226 -0.74 0.34 -15.63
C HIS A 226 0.12 -0.19 -14.48
N ILE A 227 1.31 -0.71 -14.80
CA ILE A 227 2.27 -1.19 -13.79
C ILE A 227 3.58 -0.46 -14.00
N ASN A 228 3.97 0.32 -13.00
CA ASN A 228 5.26 1.01 -12.95
C ASN A 228 6.24 0.16 -12.12
N ALA A 229 7.51 0.20 -12.50
CA ALA A 229 8.61 -0.45 -11.79
C ALA A 229 9.73 0.56 -11.53
N ALA A 230 10.20 0.64 -10.29
CA ALA A 230 11.27 1.56 -9.93
C ALA A 230 12.14 1.04 -8.78
N VAL A 231 13.32 1.64 -8.63
CA VAL A 231 14.22 1.41 -7.50
C VAL A 231 14.46 2.75 -6.80
N GLN A 232 14.11 2.83 -5.52
CA GLN A 232 14.36 4.03 -4.72
C GLN A 232 15.80 3.99 -4.15
N ASN A 233 16.57 5.04 -4.41
CA ASN A 233 17.75 5.34 -3.60
C ASN A 233 17.29 5.95 -2.27
N PHE A 234 17.54 5.26 -1.16
CA PHE A 234 17.16 5.73 0.18
C PHE A 234 17.95 6.96 0.66
N VAL A 235 19.22 7.07 0.26
CA VAL A 235 20.10 8.18 0.66
C VAL A 235 19.66 9.47 -0.02
N THR A 236 19.39 9.43 -1.33
CA THR A 236 19.07 10.64 -2.11
C THR A 236 17.57 10.86 -2.30
N ASN A 237 16.73 9.87 -1.98
CA ASN A 237 15.29 9.86 -2.30
C ASN A 237 15.01 10.01 -3.79
N THR A 238 15.97 9.60 -4.62
CA THR A 238 15.80 9.50 -6.06
C THR A 238 15.07 8.22 -6.39
N LEU A 239 14.13 8.29 -7.31
CA LEU A 239 13.42 7.13 -7.82
C LEU A 239 13.91 6.86 -9.24
N TYR A 240 14.62 5.75 -9.45
CA TYR A 240 15.08 5.34 -10.77
C TYR A 240 14.03 4.42 -11.39
N ARG A 241 13.36 4.89 -12.45
CA ARG A 241 12.38 4.09 -13.21
C ARG A 241 13.11 3.03 -14.03
N VAL A 242 12.68 1.77 -13.90
CA VAL A 242 13.18 0.62 -14.67
C VAL A 242 12.08 0.00 -15.55
N ASP A 243 11.07 0.81 -15.87
CA ASP A 243 9.96 0.40 -16.72
C ASP A 243 9.87 1.23 -18.01
N GLU A 244 9.21 0.65 -19.01
CA GLU A 244 9.09 1.22 -20.36
C GLU A 244 7.97 2.27 -20.52
N ASN A 245 7.21 2.62 -19.47
CA ASN A 245 6.03 3.46 -19.62
C ASN A 245 6.42 4.91 -20.01
N PRO A 246 5.78 5.56 -21.00
CA PRO A 246 6.03 6.96 -21.32
C PRO A 246 5.53 7.91 -20.21
N GLY A 247 6.21 9.05 -20.00
CA GLY A 247 5.81 10.09 -19.05
C GLY A 247 6.29 9.94 -17.60
N THR A 248 6.04 10.99 -16.82
CA THR A 248 6.32 11.08 -15.37
C THR A 248 5.16 10.48 -14.58
N SER A 249 5.45 9.52 -13.71
CA SER A 249 4.45 8.87 -12.86
C SER A 249 4.04 9.75 -11.66
N PHE A 250 2.89 9.43 -11.07
CA PHE A 250 2.45 10.02 -9.79
C PHE A 250 3.54 9.89 -8.72
N LEU A 251 4.15 8.70 -8.59
CA LEU A 251 5.17 8.44 -7.59
C LEU A 251 6.44 9.28 -7.82
N GLU A 252 6.86 9.48 -9.06
CA GLU A 252 7.99 10.37 -9.38
C GLU A 252 7.71 11.82 -8.95
N ARG A 253 6.49 12.33 -9.17
CA ARG A 253 6.08 13.66 -8.69
C ARG A 253 6.11 13.75 -7.18
N VAL A 254 5.67 12.70 -6.47
CA VAL A 254 5.74 12.63 -5.01
C VAL A 254 7.18 12.71 -4.53
N TYR A 255 8.10 11.89 -5.07
CA TYR A 255 9.51 11.94 -4.67
C TYR A 255 10.20 13.26 -5.07
N ALA A 256 9.82 13.87 -6.20
CA ALA A 256 10.32 15.19 -6.58
C ALA A 256 9.90 16.25 -5.56
N ARG A 257 8.59 16.33 -5.24
CA ARG A 257 8.06 17.26 -4.23
C ARG A 257 8.67 17.03 -2.86
N MET A 258 8.87 15.77 -2.48
CA MET A 258 9.52 15.40 -1.24
C MET A 258 10.96 15.95 -1.16
N ARG A 259 11.76 15.79 -2.23
CA ARG A 259 13.13 16.36 -2.28
C ARG A 259 13.11 17.89 -2.25
N GLU A 260 12.17 18.53 -2.94
CA GLU A 260 11.99 19.99 -2.89
C GLU A 260 11.68 20.47 -1.47
N ASN A 261 10.81 19.76 -0.75
CA ASN A 261 10.43 20.12 0.62
C ASN A 261 11.61 19.93 1.58
N ILE A 262 12.35 18.83 1.47
CA ILE A 262 13.57 18.60 2.26
C ILE A 262 14.62 19.70 1.99
N ALA A 263 14.86 20.06 0.73
CA ALA A 263 15.82 21.10 0.38
C ALA A 263 15.42 22.50 0.90
N LYS A 264 14.12 22.79 1.00
CA LYS A 264 13.61 24.07 1.53
C LYS A 264 13.65 24.15 3.06
N HIS A 265 13.39 23.04 3.75
CA HIS A 265 13.22 23.02 5.20
C HIS A 265 14.44 22.51 5.96
N GLY A 266 15.45 21.96 5.28
CA GLY A 266 16.77 21.67 5.85
C GLY A 266 16.89 20.34 6.60
N ASP A 267 15.78 19.74 7.01
CA ASP A 267 15.80 18.54 7.86
C ASP A 267 15.39 17.31 7.05
N MET A 268 16.38 16.52 6.59
CA MET A 268 16.12 15.13 6.26
C MET A 268 15.96 14.38 7.59
N GLU A 269 14.83 13.70 7.81
CA GLU A 269 14.61 12.91 9.03
C GLU A 269 15.85 12.05 9.40
N GLU A 270 16.38 12.21 10.61
CA GLU A 270 17.66 11.64 11.06
C GLU A 270 17.73 10.10 10.92
N GLY A 271 16.57 9.41 10.93
CA GLY A 271 16.43 7.96 10.77
C GLY A 271 16.42 7.44 9.33
N ALA A 272 16.34 8.31 8.30
CA ALA A 272 16.09 7.87 6.92
C ALA A 272 17.24 7.05 6.31
N THR A 273 18.48 7.32 6.71
CA THR A 273 19.69 6.62 6.24
C THR A 273 20.34 5.76 7.32
N ALA A 274 19.80 5.75 8.54
CA ALA A 274 20.29 4.91 9.63
C ALA A 274 19.88 3.44 9.41
N LYS A 275 20.53 2.51 10.12
CA LYS A 275 20.03 1.12 10.23
C LYS A 275 18.63 1.16 10.83
N GLN A 276 17.68 0.44 10.25
CA GLN A 276 16.32 0.39 10.78
C GLN A 276 16.32 -0.13 12.23
N ASN A 277 15.65 0.60 13.13
CA ASN A 277 15.48 0.24 14.53
C ASN A 277 14.05 0.57 14.99
N PRO A 278 13.04 -0.12 14.46
CA PRO A 278 11.65 0.14 14.83
C PRO A 278 11.39 -0.21 16.29
N HIS A 279 10.54 0.60 16.92
CA HIS A 279 10.01 0.34 18.26
C HIS A 279 8.70 -0.45 18.18
N LEU A 280 8.03 -0.43 17.02
CA LEU A 280 6.70 -0.97 16.81
C LEU A 280 6.62 -1.83 15.55
N GLY A 281 6.02 -3.02 15.68
CA GLY A 281 5.47 -3.77 14.55
C GLY A 281 4.05 -3.28 14.25
N LEU A 282 3.69 -3.16 12.98
CA LEU A 282 2.36 -2.72 12.56
C LEU A 282 1.78 -3.68 11.52
N ILE A 283 0.56 -4.14 11.74
CA ILE A 283 -0.26 -4.85 10.75
C ILE A 283 -1.48 -3.98 10.47
N HIS A 284 -1.69 -3.56 9.23
CA HIS A 284 -2.80 -2.67 8.90
C HIS A 284 -3.43 -2.97 7.54
N VAL A 285 -4.73 -2.73 7.40
CA VAL A 285 -5.39 -2.80 6.08
C VAL A 285 -4.92 -1.66 5.16
N SER A 286 -4.97 -1.91 3.85
CA SER A 286 -4.33 -1.09 2.81
C SER A 286 -4.85 0.33 2.66
N ASP A 287 -6.08 0.60 3.10
CA ASP A 287 -6.77 1.88 2.96
C ASP A 287 -6.69 2.77 4.20
N VAL A 288 -5.95 2.39 5.25
CA VAL A 288 -5.68 3.27 6.40
C VAL A 288 -4.65 4.33 6.03
N HIS A 289 -5.10 5.57 5.93
CA HIS A 289 -4.25 6.72 5.67
C HIS A 289 -3.24 6.94 6.81
N ASN A 290 -1.97 7.13 6.45
CA ASN A 290 -0.86 7.38 7.39
C ASN A 290 -0.79 6.40 8.58
N ALA A 291 -1.11 5.12 8.36
CA ALA A 291 -1.20 4.10 9.40
C ALA A 291 0.02 4.03 10.36
N ARG A 292 1.24 4.17 9.83
CA ARG A 292 2.49 4.19 10.63
C ARG A 292 2.52 5.35 11.62
N GLN A 293 2.30 6.55 11.11
CA GLN A 293 2.29 7.77 11.92
C GLN A 293 1.24 7.66 13.02
N TRP A 294 0.01 7.31 12.64
CA TRP A 294 -1.09 7.19 13.58
C TRP A 294 -0.83 6.13 14.67
N ALA A 295 -0.29 4.97 14.29
CA ALA A 295 0.04 3.92 15.25
C ALA A 295 1.13 4.35 16.23
N VAL A 296 2.19 5.03 15.75
CA VAL A 296 3.27 5.55 16.60
C VAL A 296 2.74 6.62 17.56
N GLU A 297 2.04 7.63 17.05
CA GLU A 297 1.53 8.74 17.86
C GLU A 297 0.50 8.27 18.90
N THR A 298 -0.33 7.27 18.56
CA THR A 298 -1.39 6.80 19.47
C THR A 298 -0.90 5.75 20.46
N HIS A 299 -0.04 4.81 20.03
CA HIS A 299 0.42 3.70 20.88
C HIS A 299 1.69 4.05 21.67
N LEU A 300 2.66 4.69 21.02
CA LEU A 300 3.92 5.07 21.67
C LEU A 300 3.83 6.45 22.35
N GLY A 301 2.92 7.33 21.89
CA GLY A 301 2.84 8.70 22.38
C GLY A 301 4.01 9.58 21.93
N GLU A 302 4.73 9.14 20.89
CA GLU A 302 5.92 9.79 20.34
C GLU A 302 5.56 10.50 19.02
N GLY A 303 6.33 11.53 18.65
CA GLY A 303 6.25 12.11 17.31
C GLY A 303 6.72 11.10 16.27
N TYR A 304 6.01 11.00 15.14
CA TYR A 304 6.40 10.05 14.09
C TYR A 304 7.66 10.49 13.34
N GLU A 305 8.63 9.58 13.29
CA GLU A 305 9.86 9.67 12.48
C GLU A 305 10.07 8.37 11.69
N ALA A 306 10.79 8.48 10.56
CA ALA A 306 11.26 7.32 9.79
C ALA A 306 12.01 6.35 10.70
N GLY A 307 11.74 5.06 10.51
CA GLY A 307 12.40 4.01 11.25
C GLY A 307 11.60 3.47 12.43
N LEU A 308 10.64 4.23 13.00
CA LEU A 308 9.95 3.85 14.25
C LEU A 308 8.94 2.70 14.11
N ALA A 309 8.36 2.50 12.91
CA ALA A 309 7.32 1.48 12.69
C ALA A 309 7.60 0.58 11.48
N PHE A 310 7.85 -0.71 11.74
CA PHE A 310 7.95 -1.74 10.71
C PHE A 310 6.55 -2.26 10.38
N ALA A 311 6.14 -2.18 9.11
CA ALA A 311 4.74 -2.40 8.76
C ALA A 311 4.52 -3.56 7.79
N ILE A 312 3.39 -4.22 7.95
CA ILE A 312 2.81 -5.20 7.05
C ILE A 312 1.41 -4.69 6.71
N SER A 313 1.05 -4.70 5.44
CA SER A 313 -0.29 -4.30 5.02
C SER A 313 -0.85 -5.22 3.95
N GLY A 314 -2.17 -5.16 3.79
CA GLY A 314 -2.85 -5.80 2.68
C GLY A 314 -4.37 -5.79 2.81
N GLU A 315 -5.05 -6.16 1.73
CA GLU A 315 -6.51 -6.16 1.60
C GLU A 315 -7.16 -7.49 2.02
N LEU A 316 -6.34 -8.53 2.20
CA LEU A 316 -6.77 -9.88 2.58
C LEU A 316 -6.32 -10.24 4.00
N LEU A 317 -6.06 -9.26 4.88
CA LEU A 317 -5.56 -9.54 6.23
C LEU A 317 -6.61 -10.23 7.10
N GLU A 318 -7.89 -9.97 6.85
CA GLU A 318 -9.04 -10.49 7.58
C GLU A 318 -9.58 -11.82 7.02
N ASP A 319 -9.17 -12.24 5.82
CA ASP A 319 -9.73 -13.42 5.15
C ASP A 319 -9.24 -14.74 5.77
N PHE A 320 -10.05 -15.32 6.66
CA PHE A 320 -9.77 -16.61 7.31
C PHE A 320 -9.73 -17.82 6.39
N TYR A 321 -10.32 -17.74 5.20
CA TYR A 321 -10.32 -18.85 4.26
C TYR A 321 -9.03 -18.94 3.46
N ARG A 322 -8.19 -17.91 3.55
CA ARG A 322 -6.86 -17.89 2.93
C ARG A 322 -5.77 -17.97 4.00
N PRO A 323 -4.76 -18.83 3.82
CA PRO A 323 -3.61 -18.85 4.72
C PRO A 323 -2.86 -17.52 4.66
N VAL A 324 -2.13 -17.16 5.72
CA VAL A 324 -1.30 -15.97 5.67
C VAL A 324 -0.12 -16.24 4.74
N GLY A 325 0.15 -15.30 3.83
CA GLY A 325 1.22 -15.42 2.86
C GLY A 325 2.60 -15.63 3.45
N ARG A 326 3.44 -16.39 2.74
CA ARG A 326 4.83 -16.64 3.14
C ARG A 326 5.61 -15.33 3.37
N TYR A 327 5.40 -14.30 2.56
CA TYR A 327 6.09 -13.02 2.77
C TYR A 327 5.66 -12.29 4.03
N LYS A 328 4.36 -12.33 4.39
CA LYS A 328 3.86 -11.71 5.63
C LYS A 328 4.40 -12.47 6.84
N ILE A 329 4.46 -13.81 6.76
CA ILE A 329 5.08 -14.67 7.77
C ILE A 329 6.55 -14.30 7.98
N LEU A 330 7.32 -14.21 6.89
CA LEU A 330 8.73 -13.84 6.97
C LEU A 330 8.94 -12.41 7.45
N SER A 331 8.06 -11.46 7.10
CA SER A 331 8.12 -10.10 7.66
C SER A 331 7.91 -10.10 9.18
N VAL A 332 6.94 -10.86 9.70
CA VAL A 332 6.73 -10.97 11.16
C VAL A 332 7.94 -11.64 11.83
N TYR A 333 8.44 -12.72 11.24
CA TYR A 333 9.62 -13.42 11.74
C TYR A 333 10.87 -12.52 11.75
N TYR A 334 11.16 -11.82 10.65
CA TYR A 334 12.25 -10.86 10.57
C TYR A 334 12.11 -9.73 11.59
N GLY A 335 10.91 -9.15 11.71
CA GLY A 335 10.63 -8.12 12.70
C GLY A 335 10.89 -8.61 14.13
N ALA A 336 10.48 -9.84 14.45
CA ALA A 336 10.67 -10.42 15.78
C ALA A 336 12.14 -10.78 16.08
N LYS A 337 12.79 -11.52 15.17
CA LYS A 337 14.15 -12.04 15.36
C LYS A 337 15.22 -10.97 15.14
N ASN A 338 15.17 -10.29 14.01
CA ASN A 338 16.25 -9.40 13.56
C ASN A 338 16.08 -7.96 14.06
N LEU A 339 14.84 -7.53 14.27
CA LEU A 339 14.53 -6.17 14.77
C LEU A 339 14.10 -6.16 16.25
N GLY A 340 13.91 -7.33 16.87
CA GLY A 340 13.56 -7.43 18.30
C GLY A 340 12.12 -7.00 18.64
N LEU A 341 11.23 -6.91 17.65
CA LEU A 341 9.87 -6.41 17.83
C LEU A 341 8.98 -7.42 18.55
N LYS A 342 8.59 -7.06 19.79
CA LYS A 342 7.67 -7.85 20.62
C LYS A 342 6.24 -7.33 20.60
N GLU A 343 6.05 -6.06 20.30
CA GLU A 343 4.72 -5.44 20.24
C GLU A 343 4.32 -5.17 18.79
N TRP A 344 3.14 -5.66 18.42
CA TRP A 344 2.60 -5.54 17.08
C TRP A 344 1.19 -4.96 17.16
N VAL A 345 1.05 -3.69 16.79
CA VAL A 345 -0.25 -3.04 16.66
C VAL A 345 -0.97 -3.58 15.43
N VAL A 346 -2.25 -3.91 15.58
CA VAL A 346 -3.11 -4.43 14.51
C VAL A 346 -4.26 -3.47 14.27
N VAL A 347 -4.39 -3.00 13.02
CA VAL A 347 -5.32 -1.94 12.62
C VAL A 347 -6.24 -2.41 11.50
N GLY A 348 -7.51 -2.62 11.83
CA GLY A 348 -8.62 -2.77 10.89
C GLY A 348 -9.49 -1.51 10.80
N ARG A 349 -10.45 -1.52 9.87
CA ARG A 349 -11.47 -0.48 9.67
C ARG A 349 -12.53 -0.48 10.77
N SER A 350 -12.67 -1.60 11.47
CA SER A 350 -13.62 -1.80 12.55
C SER A 350 -13.03 -2.72 13.61
N LYS A 351 -13.64 -2.75 14.79
CA LYS A 351 -13.25 -3.69 15.85
C LYS A 351 -13.32 -5.14 15.38
N ASP A 352 -14.40 -5.52 14.72
CA ASP A 352 -14.61 -6.89 14.23
C ASP A 352 -13.51 -7.28 13.23
N GLU A 353 -13.15 -6.38 12.32
CA GLU A 353 -12.06 -6.63 11.37
C GLU A 353 -10.70 -6.74 12.07
N THR A 354 -10.40 -5.86 13.04
CA THR A 354 -9.18 -5.95 13.84
C THR A 354 -9.10 -7.29 14.59
N ASP A 355 -10.18 -7.69 15.26
CA ASP A 355 -10.26 -8.95 16.01
C ASP A 355 -10.12 -10.17 15.08
N MET A 356 -10.69 -10.10 13.88
CA MET A 356 -10.52 -11.10 12.83
C MET A 356 -9.07 -11.24 12.37
N ILE A 357 -8.38 -10.12 12.10
CA ILE A 357 -6.97 -10.14 11.71
C ILE A 357 -6.11 -10.77 12.82
N ILE A 358 -6.30 -10.34 14.08
CA ILE A 358 -5.56 -10.88 15.23
C ILE A 358 -5.81 -12.38 15.40
N SER A 359 -7.07 -12.81 15.32
CA SER A 359 -7.44 -14.20 15.47
C SER A 359 -6.86 -15.06 14.35
N ARG A 360 -6.85 -14.57 13.10
CA ARG A 360 -6.20 -15.24 11.97
C ARG A 360 -4.69 -15.35 12.16
N PHE A 361 -4.00 -14.25 12.46
CA PHE A 361 -2.55 -14.26 12.70
C PHE A 361 -2.17 -15.15 13.89
N SER A 362 -3.02 -15.23 14.91
CA SER A 362 -2.79 -16.11 16.07
C SER A 362 -3.11 -17.58 15.79
N SER A 363 -3.85 -17.87 14.72
CA SER A 363 -4.26 -19.23 14.34
C SER A 363 -3.47 -19.79 13.16
N ASP A 364 -2.74 -18.96 12.42
CA ASP A 364 -1.81 -19.40 11.38
C ASP A 364 -0.66 -20.21 12.01
N PRO A 365 -0.34 -21.42 11.52
CA PRO A 365 0.63 -22.30 12.19
C PRO A 365 2.01 -21.67 12.40
N LEU A 366 2.58 -21.08 11.34
CA LEU A 366 3.91 -20.49 11.39
C LEU A 366 3.91 -19.20 12.21
N LEU A 367 2.92 -18.33 12.05
CA LEU A 367 2.82 -17.12 12.88
C LEU A 367 2.56 -17.45 14.36
N ALA A 368 1.75 -18.46 14.66
CA ALA A 368 1.50 -18.90 16.02
C ALA A 368 2.78 -19.47 16.67
N PHE A 369 3.63 -20.15 15.89
CA PHE A 369 4.96 -20.52 16.32
C PHE A 369 5.82 -19.29 16.61
N VAL A 370 6.00 -18.40 15.63
CA VAL A 370 6.83 -17.18 15.77
C VAL A 370 6.37 -16.33 16.96
N LYS A 371 5.06 -16.13 17.09
CA LYS A 371 4.45 -15.39 18.20
C LYS A 371 4.79 -15.98 19.56
N ARG A 372 4.67 -17.30 19.73
CA ARG A 372 4.98 -17.97 20.99
C ARG A 372 6.49 -17.97 21.27
N HIS A 373 7.30 -18.24 20.24
CA HIS A 373 8.74 -18.35 20.36
C HIS A 373 9.39 -17.00 20.73
N TYR A 374 8.96 -15.91 20.11
CA TYR A 374 9.53 -14.58 20.32
C TYR A 374 8.74 -13.71 21.33
N GLY A 375 7.63 -14.23 21.87
CA GLY A 375 6.81 -13.53 22.86
C GLY A 375 6.07 -12.32 22.29
N ILE A 376 5.58 -12.42 21.04
CA ILE A 376 4.87 -11.33 20.36
C ILE A 376 3.48 -11.11 20.98
N LYS A 377 3.14 -9.85 21.19
CA LYS A 377 1.82 -9.38 21.60
C LYS A 377 1.16 -8.60 20.46
N TYR A 378 -0.04 -9.04 20.08
CA TYR A 378 -0.88 -8.28 19.16
C TYR A 378 -1.76 -7.30 19.95
N ILE A 379 -1.71 -6.03 19.57
CA ILE A 379 -2.39 -4.93 20.26
C ILE A 379 -3.48 -4.39 19.33
N PRO A 380 -4.77 -4.58 19.64
CA PRO A 380 -5.85 -4.15 18.77
C PRO A 380 -5.98 -2.63 18.78
N MET A 381 -6.07 -2.05 17.58
CA MET A 381 -6.44 -0.67 17.35
C MET A 381 -7.47 -0.60 16.21
N VAL A 382 -8.36 0.38 16.26
CA VAL A 382 -9.38 0.60 15.21
C VAL A 382 -9.08 1.93 14.54
N ALA A 383 -8.91 1.91 13.23
CA ALA A 383 -8.67 3.15 12.49
C ALA A 383 -9.83 4.11 12.69
N PRO A 384 -9.57 5.40 12.98
CA PRO A 384 -10.63 6.37 13.11
C PRO A 384 -11.26 6.62 11.73
N ALA A 385 -12.53 7.03 11.71
CA ALA A 385 -13.29 7.17 10.46
C ALA A 385 -12.57 8.10 9.47
N GLU A 386 -11.99 9.20 9.95
CA GLU A 386 -11.20 10.13 9.17
C GLU A 386 -9.98 9.49 8.50
N ALA A 387 -9.31 8.52 9.13
CA ALA A 387 -8.16 7.83 8.52
C ALA A 387 -8.58 6.89 7.37
N ILE A 388 -9.86 6.51 7.29
CA ILE A 388 -10.43 5.66 6.24
C ILE A 388 -11.14 6.53 5.18
N GLU A 389 -11.77 7.63 5.59
CA GLU A 389 -12.56 8.51 4.74
C GLU A 389 -11.76 9.63 4.07
N ASN A 390 -10.57 10.00 4.57
CA ASN A 390 -9.76 11.08 3.99
C ASN A 390 -9.27 10.82 2.56
N HIS A 391 -9.58 9.66 1.96
CA HIS A 391 -9.52 9.45 0.50
C HIS A 391 -10.56 10.28 -0.28
N VAL A 392 -11.55 10.86 0.40
CA VAL A 392 -12.54 11.82 -0.13
C VAL A 392 -12.22 13.22 0.41
N ASN A 393 -10.99 13.64 0.15
CA ASN A 393 -10.44 14.99 0.15
C ASN A 393 -11.02 16.06 1.13
N PRO A 394 -10.24 16.51 2.14
CA PRO A 394 -10.51 17.74 2.90
C PRO A 394 -10.53 19.01 2.02
N VAL A 395 -9.89 19.00 0.85
CA VAL A 395 -9.91 20.11 -0.12
C VAL A 395 -11.29 20.24 -0.76
N MET A 396 -12.03 19.15 -1.02
CA MET A 396 -13.43 19.25 -1.48
C MET A 396 -14.36 19.82 -0.41
N LYS A 397 -14.05 19.61 0.88
CA LYS A 397 -14.74 20.28 2.00
C LYS A 397 -14.34 21.75 2.17
N LYS A 398 -13.20 22.18 1.62
CA LYS A 398 -12.67 23.56 1.68
C LYS A 398 -12.78 24.35 0.38
N LEU A 399 -13.12 23.71 -0.73
CA LEU A 399 -13.54 24.37 -1.96
C LEU A 399 -14.93 24.93 -1.67
N GLU A 400 -14.98 26.17 -1.18
CA GLU A 400 -16.20 26.96 -1.29
C GLU A 400 -16.73 26.84 -2.72
N PRO A 401 -18.06 26.68 -2.92
CA PRO A 401 -18.61 26.59 -4.25
C PRO A 401 -18.08 27.78 -5.05
N PHE A 402 -17.43 27.48 -6.16
CA PHE A 402 -16.82 28.45 -7.05
C PHE A 402 -17.86 29.52 -7.39
N SER A 403 -17.84 30.62 -6.64
CA SER A 403 -18.72 31.75 -6.86
C SER A 403 -18.06 32.56 -7.95
N ALA A 404 -18.44 32.29 -9.20
CA ALA A 404 -18.04 33.10 -10.35
C ALA A 404 -18.24 34.60 -10.10
N ALA A 405 -19.15 34.98 -9.19
CA ALA A 405 -19.39 36.36 -8.79
C ALA A 405 -18.27 37.01 -7.96
N LYS A 406 -17.42 36.24 -7.26
CA LYS A 406 -16.30 36.77 -6.46
C LYS A 406 -15.09 37.06 -7.35
N ASP A 407 -14.69 36.11 -8.19
CA ASP A 407 -13.55 36.28 -9.09
C ASP A 407 -13.82 37.29 -10.22
N ILE A 408 -15.07 37.43 -10.69
CA ILE A 408 -15.44 38.51 -11.63
C ILE A 408 -15.36 39.89 -10.96
N ARG A 409 -15.65 39.99 -9.65
CA ARG A 409 -15.54 41.24 -8.89
C ARG A 409 -14.10 41.64 -8.64
N ASP A 410 -13.25 40.65 -8.37
CA ASP A 410 -11.84 40.84 -8.04
C ASP A 410 -10.99 41.03 -9.30
N ALA A 411 -11.39 40.45 -10.45
CA ALA A 411 -10.76 40.67 -11.75
C ALA A 411 -11.12 42.02 -12.40
N PHE A 412 -12.24 42.64 -12.01
CA PHE A 412 -12.71 43.92 -12.56
C PHE A 412 -13.20 44.87 -11.45
N PRO A 413 -12.29 45.43 -10.63
CA PRO A 413 -12.66 46.38 -9.59
C PRO A 413 -13.23 47.66 -10.23
N GLY A 414 -14.56 47.81 -10.18
CA GLY A 414 -15.26 49.02 -10.62
C GLY A 414 -16.39 48.82 -11.63
N GLN A 415 -16.57 47.62 -12.20
CA GLN A 415 -17.74 47.35 -13.05
C GLN A 415 -18.90 46.82 -12.21
N LYS A 416 -19.94 47.64 -12.01
CA LYS A 416 -21.22 47.17 -11.47
C LYS A 416 -21.84 46.21 -12.49
N ALA A 417 -21.86 44.92 -12.18
CA ALA A 417 -22.68 43.96 -12.91
C ALA A 417 -24.15 44.39 -12.84
N VAL A 418 -24.70 44.83 -13.97
CA VAL A 418 -26.14 45.06 -14.14
C VAL A 418 -26.79 43.69 -14.28
N VAL A 419 -27.10 43.06 -13.15
CA VAL A 419 -28.00 41.91 -13.12
C VAL A 419 -29.42 42.45 -13.29
N LYS A 420 -29.97 42.34 -14.51
CA LYS A 420 -31.42 42.53 -14.70
C LYS A 420 -32.14 41.44 -13.90
N PRO A 421 -33.12 41.78 -13.04
CA PRO A 421 -33.94 40.77 -12.40
C PRO A 421 -34.72 40.03 -13.49
N VAL A 422 -34.64 38.69 -13.48
CA VAL A 422 -35.58 37.85 -14.22
C VAL A 422 -36.92 37.98 -13.52
N ASP A 423 -37.92 38.48 -14.24
CA ASP A 423 -39.29 38.64 -13.75
C ASP A 423 -39.88 37.28 -13.34
N LYS A 424 -40.18 37.13 -12.04
CA LYS A 424 -40.86 35.97 -11.45
C LYS A 424 -42.37 35.97 -11.75
N LYS A 425 -42.75 36.07 -13.02
CA LYS A 425 -44.15 36.00 -13.46
C LYS A 425 -44.32 35.17 -14.74
N GLU A 426 -43.79 33.95 -14.76
CA GLU A 426 -44.21 32.96 -15.77
C GLU A 426 -43.91 31.51 -15.34
N GLN A 427 -44.22 31.14 -14.10
CA GLN A 427 -44.31 29.73 -13.68
C GLN A 427 -45.48 29.57 -12.71
N THR A 428 -46.69 29.82 -13.19
CA THR A 428 -47.91 29.41 -12.51
C THR A 428 -49.02 29.19 -13.53
N GLN A 429 -48.81 28.27 -14.47
CA GLN A 429 -49.89 27.66 -15.27
C GLN A 429 -49.30 26.48 -16.03
N ASN A 430 -49.47 25.28 -15.48
CA ASN A 430 -49.76 24.02 -16.18
C ASN A 430 -49.57 22.85 -15.21
N ASN A 431 -50.51 22.72 -14.28
CA ASN A 431 -50.77 21.47 -13.57
C ASN A 431 -52.28 21.39 -13.28
N THR A 432 -53.09 21.17 -14.31
CA THR A 432 -54.43 20.60 -14.11
C THR A 432 -54.86 19.75 -15.30
N ALA A 433 -55.27 18.52 -14.99
CA ALA A 433 -56.23 17.68 -15.69
C ALA A 433 -55.81 16.93 -16.98
N VAL A 434 -55.38 15.68 -16.81
CA VAL A 434 -55.88 14.57 -17.65
C VAL A 434 -56.29 13.41 -16.75
N LYS A 435 -57.59 13.28 -16.49
CA LYS A 435 -58.26 12.01 -16.16
C LYS A 435 -59.71 12.06 -16.67
N LYS A 436 -60.03 11.05 -17.49
CA LYS A 436 -61.35 10.50 -17.86
C LYS A 436 -62.24 11.30 -18.84
N LYS A 437 -62.31 10.82 -20.08
CA LYS A 437 -63.38 9.92 -20.52
C LYS A 437 -62.84 8.90 -21.50
#